data_AF-A0A1S3DWK6-F1
#
_entry.id   AF-A0A1S3DWK6-F1
#
_cell.length_a   1.000
_cell.length_b   1.000
_cell.length_c   1.000
_cell.angle_alpha   90.00
_cell.angle_beta   90.00
_cell.angle_gamma   90.00
#
_symmetry.space_group_name_H-M   'P 1'
#
loop_
_entity.id
_entity.type
_entity.pdbx_description
1 polymer ?
#
loop_
_entity_poly.entity_id
_entity_poly.type
_entity_poly.pdbx_seq_one_letter_code
_entity_poly.pdbx_strand_id
1 'polypeptide(L)'
;MVFDNITLKDLMSKLNNLFTFGDFKRVDKIEYHCLSMDVDGCLRYTNFHLQDNNDVQTMITAFYHYETKGLIELDTMLSRSTHDILASLNRPRSIDDIMDCLVELDETTSLTQP
;
A
#
# COMPACT_ATOMS: atom_id res chain seq x y z
N MET A 1 26.25 -1.20 -4.36
CA MET A 1 24.91 -1.83 -4.41
C MET A 1 24.07 -0.92 -5.29
N VAL A 2 23.53 -1.43 -6.40
CA VAL A 2 22.63 -0.65 -7.26
C VAL A 2 21.23 -0.98 -6.79
N PHE A 3 20.55 -0.01 -6.20
CA PHE A 3 19.16 -0.18 -5.80
C PHE A 3 18.28 0.11 -7.02
N ASP A 4 17.22 -0.67 -7.21
CA ASP A 4 16.14 -0.24 -8.07
C ASP A 4 15.68 1.14 -7.56
N ASN A 5 15.62 2.12 -8.46
CA ASN A 5 15.21 3.47 -8.11
C ASN A 5 13.70 3.49 -7.90
N ILE A 6 13.24 2.85 -6.82
CA ILE A 6 11.83 2.83 -6.43
C ILE A 6 11.49 4.21 -5.91
N THR A 7 10.55 4.88 -6.57
CA THR A 7 10.03 6.16 -6.14
C THR A 7 8.87 5.98 -5.16
N LEU A 8 8.54 7.02 -4.40
CA LEU A 8 7.35 7.03 -3.54
C LEU A 8 6.08 6.79 -4.36
N LYS A 9 6.04 7.34 -5.58
CA LYS A 9 4.94 7.13 -6.52
C LYS A 9 4.81 5.66 -6.93
N ASP A 10 5.90 4.98 -7.21
CA ASP A 10 5.89 3.55 -7.57
C ASP A 10 5.39 2.70 -6.40
N LEU A 11 5.87 3.01 -5.18
CA LEU A 11 5.42 2.35 -3.96
C LEU A 11 3.92 2.55 -3.73
N MET A 12 3.43 3.79 -3.80
CA MET A 12 2.01 4.11 -3.68
C MET A 12 1.18 3.40 -4.75
N SER A 13 1.64 3.37 -6.00
CA SER A 13 0.94 2.68 -7.09
C SER A 13 0.82 1.18 -6.82
N LYS A 14 1.91 0.53 -6.42
CA LYS A 14 1.91 -0.89 -6.06
C LYS A 14 0.98 -1.19 -4.89
N LEU A 15 1.00 -0.37 -3.84
CA LEU A 15 0.10 -0.52 -2.69
C LEU A 15 -1.36 -0.30 -3.08
N ASN A 16 -1.66 0.69 -3.92
CA ASN A 16 -3.02 0.92 -4.40
C ASN A 16 -3.57 -0.27 -5.20
N ASN A 17 -2.71 -0.96 -5.96
CA ASN A 17 -3.10 -2.16 -6.71
C ASN A 17 -3.39 -3.39 -5.82
N LEU A 18 -3.05 -3.34 -4.52
CA LEU A 18 -3.41 -4.41 -3.59
C LEU A 18 -4.87 -4.31 -3.12
N PHE A 19 -5.52 -3.16 -3.27
CA PHE A 19 -6.94 -3.03 -2.92
C PHE A 19 -7.81 -3.61 -4.03
N THR A 20 -8.88 -4.32 -3.63
CA THR A 20 -9.79 -4.99 -4.55
C THR A 20 -10.60 -4.02 -5.38
N PHE A 21 -11.07 -4.48 -6.54
CA PHE A 21 -12.03 -3.77 -7.37
C PHE A 21 -13.27 -3.33 -6.54
N GLY A 22 -13.68 -2.07 -6.70
CA GLY A 22 -14.78 -1.46 -5.93
C GLY A 22 -14.40 -0.90 -4.56
N ASP A 23 -13.18 -1.13 -4.04
CA ASP A 23 -12.71 -0.35 -2.90
C ASP A 23 -12.18 0.99 -3.40
N PHE A 24 -13.02 2.02 -3.35
CA PHE A 24 -12.65 3.38 -3.74
C PHE A 24 -11.66 4.07 -2.78
N LYS A 25 -11.03 3.30 -1.89
CA LYS A 25 -9.99 3.79 -1.01
C LYS A 25 -8.68 3.93 -1.79
N ARG A 26 -7.90 4.94 -1.45
CA ARG A 26 -6.57 5.18 -1.98
C ARG A 26 -5.60 5.38 -0.84
N VAL A 27 -4.35 4.97 -1.04
CA VAL A 27 -3.26 5.29 -0.11
C VAL A 27 -3.07 6.80 -0.09
N ASP A 28 -3.25 7.38 1.08
CA ASP A 28 -3.00 8.80 1.37
C ASP A 28 -1.60 8.99 1.94
N LYS A 29 -1.22 8.10 2.86
CA LYS A 29 0.06 8.17 3.59
C LYS A 29 0.63 6.78 3.79
N ILE A 30 1.95 6.73 3.84
CA ILE A 30 2.71 5.54 4.18
C ILE A 30 3.61 5.90 5.35
N GLU A 31 3.57 5.07 6.38
CA GLU A 31 4.51 5.07 7.50
C GLU A 31 5.35 3.80 7.45
N TYR A 32 6.66 3.98 7.60
CA TYR A 32 7.61 2.89 7.75
C TYR A 32 7.92 2.67 9.21
N HIS A 33 7.79 1.43 9.68
CA HIS A 33 8.24 1.03 11.01
C HIS A 33 9.73 0.70 10.96
N CYS A 34 10.55 1.70 11.31
CA CYS A 34 12.00 1.57 11.31
C CYS A 34 12.49 0.92 12.60
N LEU A 35 13.34 -0.10 12.44
CA LEU A 35 14.18 -0.62 13.49
C LEU A 35 15.44 0.24 13.59
N SER A 36 15.51 1.09 14.61
CA SER A 36 16.73 1.81 14.96
C SER A 36 17.40 1.15 16.17
N MET A 37 18.73 1.18 16.22
CA MET A 37 19.49 0.77 17.40
C MET A 37 19.89 2.03 18.15
N ASP A 38 19.54 2.14 19.42
CA ASP A 38 20.01 3.25 20.23
C ASP A 38 21.48 3.06 20.66
N VAL A 39 22.02 4.08 21.31
CA VAL A 39 23.41 4.10 21.81
C VAL A 39 23.71 2.97 22.79
N ASP A 40 22.68 2.40 23.43
CA ASP A 40 22.77 1.30 24.38
C ASP A 40 22.60 -0.08 23.71
N GLY A 41 22.46 -0.12 22.38
CA GLY A 41 22.26 -1.36 21.63
C GLY A 41 20.82 -1.88 21.66
N CYS A 42 19.88 -1.14 22.24
CA CYS A 42 18.48 -1.53 22.29
C CYS A 42 17.79 -1.22 20.96
N LEU A 43 16.96 -2.16 20.49
CA LEU A 43 16.10 -1.97 19.31
C LEU A 43 14.95 -1.04 19.69
N ARG A 44 14.83 0.07 18.97
CA ARG A 44 13.71 1.01 19.04
C ARG A 44 12.93 0.97 17.74
N TYR A 45 11.63 0.76 17.87
CA TYR A 45 10.68 0.94 16.78
C TYR A 45 10.29 2.40 16.70
N THR A 46 10.52 3.02 15.55
CA THR A 46 10.11 4.40 15.28
C THR A 46 9.34 4.45 13.98
N ASN A 47 8.18 5.10 14.01
CA ASN A 47 7.38 5.34 12.82
C ASN A 47 7.97 6.51 12.05
N PHE A 48 8.17 6.30 10.75
CA PHE A 48 8.72 7.29 9.86
C PHE A 48 7.78 7.50 8.67
N HIS A 49 7.20 8.69 8.57
CA HIS A 49 6.31 9.02 7.46
C HIS A 49 7.12 9.27 6.18
N LEU A 50 6.83 8.52 5.12
CA LEU A 50 7.48 8.67 3.82
C LEU A 50 6.84 9.83 3.04
N GLN A 51 7.57 10.94 2.92
CA GLN A 51 7.10 12.16 2.25
C GLN A 51 7.66 12.33 0.84
N ASP A 52 8.85 11.78 0.58
CA ASP A 52 9.50 11.89 -0.72
C ASP A 52 10.30 10.64 -1.14
N ASN A 53 10.97 10.73 -2.29
CA ASN A 53 11.78 9.63 -2.82
C ASN A 53 13.05 9.38 -1.97
N ASN A 54 13.58 10.39 -1.29
CA ASN A 54 14.75 10.24 -0.44
C ASN A 54 14.40 9.45 0.84
N ASP A 55 13.20 9.64 1.36
CA ASP A 55 12.66 8.84 2.47
C ASP A 55 12.53 7.36 2.08
N VAL A 56 12.02 7.08 0.87
CA VAL A 56 11.93 5.70 0.35
C VAL A 56 13.31 5.08 0.19
N GLN A 57 14.29 5.84 -0.33
CA GLN A 57 15.67 5.37 -0.43
C GLN A 57 16.30 5.11 0.95
N THR A 58 15.98 5.94 1.94
CA THR A 58 16.42 5.75 3.32
C THR A 58 15.84 4.46 3.91
N MET A 59 14.54 4.22 3.73
CA MET A 59 13.86 2.99 4.14
C MET A 59 14.50 1.75 3.49
N ILE A 60 14.71 1.77 2.17
CA ILE A 60 15.34 0.66 1.44
C ILE A 60 16.76 0.40 1.97
N THR A 61 17.54 1.45 2.17
CA THR A 61 18.90 1.35 2.71
C THR A 61 18.89 0.77 4.11
N ALA A 62 17.98 1.22 4.98
CA ALA A 62 17.82 0.71 6.34
C ALA A 62 17.46 -0.78 6.34
N PHE A 63 16.55 -1.20 5.46
CA PHE A 63 16.19 -2.61 5.30
C PHE A 63 17.40 -3.47 4.96
N TYR A 64 18.19 -3.10 3.94
CA TYR A 64 19.37 -3.89 3.57
C TYR A 64 20.44 -3.90 4.67
N HIS A 65 20.57 -2.82 5.43
CA HIS A 65 21.52 -2.76 6.54
C HIS A 65 21.10 -3.68 7.71
N TYR A 66 19.82 -3.93 7.86
CA TYR A 66 19.23 -4.71 8.95
C TYR A 66 18.47 -5.95 8.46
N GLU A 67 18.75 -6.45 7.25
CA GLU A 67 17.95 -7.50 6.57
C GLU A 67 17.87 -8.80 7.39
N THR A 68 18.88 -9.05 8.23
CA THR A 68 18.90 -10.20 9.16
C THR A 68 17.95 -10.07 10.35
N LYS A 69 17.36 -8.89 10.58
CA LYS A 69 16.54 -8.57 11.75
C LYS A 69 15.03 -8.62 11.51
N GLY A 70 14.57 -8.78 10.26
CA GLY A 70 13.15 -8.93 9.97
C GLY A 70 12.72 -8.31 8.64
N LEU A 71 11.41 -8.36 8.39
CA LEU A 71 10.76 -7.79 7.22
C LEU A 71 10.58 -6.27 7.37
N ILE A 72 10.39 -5.58 6.24
CA ILE A 72 9.88 -4.19 6.23
C ILE A 72 8.41 -4.24 6.62
N GLU A 73 8.03 -3.46 7.64
CA GLU A 73 6.65 -3.21 7.99
C GLU A 73 6.26 -1.79 7.54
N LEU A 74 5.15 -1.70 6.80
CA LEU A 74 4.58 -0.46 6.30
C LEU A 74 3.13 -0.34 6.77
N ASP A 75 2.82 0.76 7.42
CA ASP A 75 1.45 1.15 7.72
C ASP A 75 0.95 2.14 6.66
N THR A 76 -0.30 1.96 6.24
CA THR A 76 -0.90 2.83 5.22
C THR A 76 -2.16 3.50 5.77
N MET A 77 -2.26 4.81 5.59
CA MET A 77 -3.51 5.52 5.81
C MET A 77 -4.28 5.54 4.50
N LEU A 78 -5.52 5.06 4.55
CA LEU A 78 -6.40 5.04 3.38
C LEU A 78 -7.41 6.18 3.47
N SER A 79 -7.54 6.92 2.38
CA SER A 79 -8.57 7.96 2.22
C SER A 79 -9.55 7.56 1.13
N ARG A 80 -10.77 8.08 1.22
CA ARG A 80 -11.80 7.93 0.19
C ARG A 80 -12.34 9.32 -0.12
N SER A 81 -12.46 9.68 -1.39
CA SER A 81 -12.98 10.99 -1.76
C SER A 81 -14.49 11.09 -1.49
N THR A 82 -15.01 12.30 -1.25
CA THR A 82 -16.45 12.51 -1.10
C THR A 82 -17.21 12.04 -2.35
N HIS A 83 -16.64 12.23 -3.53
CA HIS A 83 -17.23 11.75 -4.78
C HIS A 83 -17.36 10.23 -4.79
N ASP A 84 -16.28 9.54 -4.44
CA ASP A 84 -16.25 8.08 -4.36
C ASP A 84 -17.20 7.53 -3.28
N ILE A 85 -17.33 8.23 -2.14
CA ILE A 85 -18.33 7.90 -1.12
C ILE A 85 -19.73 8.00 -1.73
N LEU A 86 -20.06 9.12 -2.37
CA LEU A 86 -21.37 9.33 -2.98
C LEU A 86 -21.65 8.32 -4.11
N ALA A 87 -20.64 8.00 -4.93
CA ALA A 87 -20.73 6.97 -5.96
C ALA A 87 -20.99 5.59 -5.35
N SER A 88 -20.31 5.24 -4.26
CA SER A 88 -20.54 3.97 -3.55
C SER A 88 -21.92 3.86 -2.90
N LEU A 89 -22.55 5.00 -2.57
CA LEU A 89 -23.92 5.05 -2.04
C LEU A 89 -24.98 4.97 -3.16
N ASN A 90 -24.64 5.34 -4.39
CA ASN A 90 -25.44 5.05 -5.57
C ASN A 90 -25.31 3.56 -5.92
N ARG A 91 -25.84 2.70 -5.06
CA ARG A 91 -25.91 1.26 -5.29
C ARG A 91 -26.59 0.95 -6.63
N PRO A 92 -26.19 -0.16 -7.30
CA PRO A 92 -26.95 -0.72 -8.41
C PRO A 92 -28.43 -0.79 -8.04
N ARG A 93 -29.29 -0.15 -8.85
CA ARG A 93 -30.74 -0.10 -8.59
C ARG A 93 -31.49 -1.20 -9.32
N SER A 94 -30.80 -1.95 -10.19
CA SER A 94 -31.33 -3.06 -10.98
C SER A 94 -30.55 -4.35 -10.75
N ILE A 95 -31.17 -5.49 -11.04
CA ILE A 95 -30.51 -6.81 -11.01
C ILE A 95 -29.39 -6.87 -12.05
N ASP A 96 -29.56 -6.20 -13.19
CA ASP A 96 -28.55 -6.16 -14.26
C ASP A 96 -27.28 -5.45 -13.78
N ASP A 97 -27.41 -4.31 -13.08
CA ASP A 97 -26.29 -3.58 -12.50
C ASP A 97 -25.53 -4.44 -11.43
N ILE A 98 -26.25 -5.31 -10.71
CA ILE A 98 -25.66 -6.24 -9.73
C ILE A 98 -24.91 -7.37 -10.46
N MET A 99 -25.47 -7.89 -11.55
CA MET A 99 -24.84 -8.95 -12.35
C MET A 99 -23.57 -8.46 -13.04
N ASP A 100 -23.56 -7.24 -13.57
CA ASP A 100 -22.36 -6.62 -14.17
C ASP A 100 -21.23 -6.51 -13.14
N CYS A 101 -21.54 -6.08 -11.90
CA CYS A 101 -20.57 -6.02 -10.80
C CYS A 101 -20.02 -7.41 -10.40
N LEU A 102 -20.81 -8.47 -10.54
CA LEU A 102 -20.40 -9.84 -10.21
C LEU A 102 -19.57 -10.48 -11.33
N VAL A 103 -19.83 -10.15 -12.59
CA VAL A 103 -19.06 -10.61 -13.75
C VAL A 103 -17.63 -10.05 -13.72
N GLU A 104 -17.46 -8.77 -13.40
CA GLU A 104 -16.13 -8.15 -13.32
C GLU A 104 -15.26 -8.72 -12.17
N LEU A 105 -15.88 -9.19 -11.08
CA LEU A 105 -15.17 -9.84 -9.98
C LEU A 105 -14.61 -11.22 -10.37
N ASP A 106 -15.33 -11.99 -11.18
CA ASP A 106 -14.92 -13.34 -11.62
C ASP A 106 -13.72 -13.31 -12.59
N GLU A 107 -13.65 -12.27 -13.43
CA GLU A 107 -12.50 -12.05 -14.31
C GLU A 107 -11.21 -11.72 -13.54
N THR A 108 -11.32 -11.01 -12.41
CA THR A 108 -10.16 -10.69 -11.56
C THR A 108 -9.67 -11.87 -10.70
N THR A 109 -10.51 -12.88 -10.46
CA THR A 109 -10.15 -14.11 -9.74
C THR A 109 -9.58 -15.21 -10.64
N SER A 110 -9.66 -15.05 -11.97
CA SER A 110 -9.28 -16.08 -12.94
C SER A 110 -7.80 -16.11 -13.32
N LEU A 111 -6.93 -15.29 -12.72
CA LEU A 111 -5.46 -15.39 -12.85
C LEU A 111 -4.82 -16.23 -11.74
N THR A 112 -5.37 -17.42 -11.48
CA THR A 112 -4.61 -18.53 -10.87
C THR A 112 -5.26 -19.86 -11.19
N GLN A 113 -4.81 -20.50 -12.27
CA GLN A 113 -4.75 -21.96 -12.33
C GLN A 113 -3.46 -22.38 -13.06
N PRO A 114 -2.88 -23.53 -12.68
CA PRO A 114 -1.43 -23.81 -12.66
C PRO A 114 -0.75 -23.99 -14.02
#